data_AF-A0A355QEL9-F1
#
_entry.id   AF-A0A355QEL9-F1
#
_cell.length_a   1.000
_cell.length_b   1.000
_cell.length_c   1.000
_cell.angle_alpha   90.00
_cell.angle_beta   90.00
_cell.angle_gamma   90.00
#
_symmetry.space_group_name_H-M   'P 1'
#
loop_
_entity.id
_entity.type
_entity.pdbx_description
1 polymer ?
#
loop_
_entity_poly.entity_id
_entity_poly.type
_entity_poly.pdbx_seq_one_letter_code
_entity_poly.pdbx_strand_id
1 'polypeptide(L)'
;MHEATLLTGGPIHTVAGSGTGGDCEAVLIVDDRIAAVGSRDECDAAAPWAPSVVDLAGATLLPGFVDAHTHPLMLGQCASWADLTGAASIDEVVKLLREHEGTLDGGPIRGFGYDHHRLGNDDQHPTADDLDRVS
;
A
#
# COMPACT_ATOMS: atom_id res chain seq x y z
N MET A 1 29.34 13.05 -0.54
CA MET A 1 29.63 11.64 -0.18
C MET A 1 28.40 10.87 -0.57
N HIS A 2 28.55 9.77 -1.30
CA HIS A 2 27.44 8.89 -1.67
C HIS A 2 27.03 8.08 -0.45
N GLU A 3 25.73 7.85 -0.28
CA GLU A 3 25.22 7.02 0.81
C GLU A 3 25.34 5.55 0.38
N ALA A 4 25.96 4.71 1.20
CA ALA A 4 26.17 3.30 0.89
C ALA A 4 25.69 2.42 2.04
N THR A 5 24.84 1.45 1.71
CA THR A 5 24.25 0.50 2.66
C THR A 5 24.48 -0.93 2.18
N LEU A 6 25.00 -1.78 3.06
CA LEU A 6 25.17 -3.21 2.84
C LEU A 6 24.14 -3.98 3.68
N LEU A 7 23.22 -4.68 3.01
CA LEU A 7 22.24 -5.57 3.64
C LEU A 7 22.81 -6.99 3.69
N THR A 8 22.74 -7.66 4.84
CA THR A 8 23.33 -9.01 5.05
C THR A 8 22.61 -9.74 6.19
N GLY A 9 22.89 -11.04 6.39
CA GLY A 9 22.49 -11.74 7.63
C GLY A 9 21.09 -12.34 7.63
N GLY A 10 20.50 -12.53 6.45
CA GLY A 10 19.22 -13.22 6.26
C GLY A 10 19.07 -13.76 4.84
N PRO A 11 18.01 -14.54 4.55
CA PRO A 11 17.77 -15.04 3.20
C PRO A 11 17.50 -13.90 2.21
N ILE A 12 18.17 -13.91 1.06
CA ILE A 12 18.01 -12.89 0.02
C ILE A 12 17.49 -13.53 -1.26
N HIS A 13 16.34 -13.06 -1.73
CA HIS A 13 15.76 -13.50 -2.99
C HIS A 13 15.82 -12.36 -4.00
N THR A 14 16.59 -12.54 -5.06
CA THR A 14 16.75 -11.51 -6.12
C THR A 14 15.67 -11.58 -7.18
N VAL A 15 15.04 -12.76 -7.33
CA VAL A 15 14.06 -13.06 -8.39
C VAL A 15 14.64 -12.79 -9.80
N ALA A 16 15.97 -12.82 -9.93
CA ALA A 16 16.65 -12.68 -11.22
C ALA A 16 16.66 -14.05 -11.94
N GLY A 17 16.01 -14.12 -13.11
CA GLY A 17 15.93 -15.34 -13.92
C GLY A 17 14.89 -16.35 -13.40
N SER A 18 15.05 -17.63 -13.76
CA SER A 18 14.12 -18.72 -13.39
C SER A 18 14.40 -19.36 -12.03
N GLY A 19 15.28 -18.77 -11.21
CA GLY A 19 15.75 -19.33 -9.93
C GLY A 19 15.46 -18.41 -8.73
N THR A 20 15.59 -18.95 -7.53
CA THR A 20 15.32 -18.25 -6.25
C THR A 20 16.46 -17.36 -5.76
N GLY A 21 17.55 -17.21 -6.52
CA GLY A 21 18.74 -16.45 -6.11
C GLY A 21 19.51 -17.09 -4.93
N GLY A 22 19.42 -18.41 -4.78
CA GLY A 22 19.74 -19.17 -3.55
C GLY A 22 21.14 -19.05 -2.94
N ASP A 23 22.07 -18.31 -3.55
CA ASP A 23 23.45 -18.14 -3.08
C ASP A 23 23.80 -16.67 -2.74
N CYS A 24 22.80 -15.78 -2.66
CA CYS A 24 23.03 -14.38 -2.30
C CYS A 24 23.07 -14.22 -0.77
N GLU A 25 24.18 -13.68 -0.27
CA GLU A 25 24.40 -13.42 1.17
C GLU A 25 24.34 -11.93 1.49
N ALA A 26 24.57 -11.06 0.51
CA ALA A 26 24.55 -9.62 0.68
C ALA A 26 24.06 -8.84 -0.55
N VAL A 27 23.56 -7.63 -0.30
CA VAL A 27 23.20 -6.62 -1.31
C VAL A 27 23.83 -5.29 -0.93
N LEU A 28 24.64 -4.73 -1.82
CA LEU A 28 25.18 -3.38 -1.68
C LEU A 28 24.30 -2.38 -2.44
N ILE A 29 23.84 -1.37 -1.73
CA ILE A 29 23.08 -0.23 -2.28
C ILE A 29 23.99 1.00 -2.20
N VAL A 30 24.10 1.73 -3.31
CA VAL A 30 24.75 3.04 -3.37
C VAL A 30 23.74 4.04 -3.92
N ASP A 31 23.44 5.06 -3.13
CA ASP A 31 22.35 6.01 -3.34
C ASP A 31 21.01 5.28 -3.60
N ASP A 32 20.49 5.34 -4.84
CA ASP A 32 19.21 4.78 -5.25
C ASP A 32 19.34 3.47 -6.05
N ARG A 33 20.54 2.88 -6.11
CA ARG A 33 20.81 1.71 -6.97
C ARG A 33 21.48 0.57 -6.23
N ILE A 34 21.13 -0.64 -6.64
CA ILE A 34 21.87 -1.85 -6.30
C ILE A 34 23.19 -1.82 -7.07
N ALA A 35 24.31 -1.74 -6.33
CA ALA A 35 25.66 -1.68 -6.87
C ALA A 35 26.30 -3.08 -6.96
N ALA A 36 25.97 -3.99 -6.04
CA ALA A 36 26.41 -5.38 -6.07
C ALA A 36 25.42 -6.31 -5.36
N VAL A 37 25.36 -7.56 -5.81
CA VAL A 37 24.59 -8.65 -5.20
C VAL A 37 25.40 -9.94 -5.35
N GLY A 38 25.50 -10.72 -4.29
CA GLY A 38 26.24 -11.98 -4.32
C GLY A 38 26.65 -12.42 -2.93
N SER A 39 27.85 -12.99 -2.82
CA SER A 39 28.47 -13.28 -1.54
C SER A 39 28.80 -12.01 -0.75
N ARG A 40 29.02 -12.17 0.55
CA ARG A 40 29.44 -11.05 1.41
C ARG A 40 30.76 -10.43 0.92
N ASP A 41 31.73 -11.26 0.58
CA ASP A 41 33.06 -10.80 0.17
C ASP A 41 33.02 -10.02 -1.16
N GLU A 42 32.20 -10.44 -2.12
CA GLU A 42 32.00 -9.71 -3.38
C GLU A 42 31.41 -8.32 -3.15
N CYS A 43 30.44 -8.19 -2.23
CA CYS A 43 29.82 -6.92 -1.91
C CYS A 43 30.77 -6.00 -1.12
N ASP A 44 31.55 -6.54 -0.18
CA ASP A 44 32.58 -5.77 0.55
C ASP A 44 33.67 -5.27 -0.42
N ALA A 45 34.10 -6.10 -1.39
CA ALA A 45 35.07 -5.70 -2.42
C ALA A 45 34.53 -4.59 -3.34
N ALA A 46 33.22 -4.57 -3.58
CA ALA A 46 32.53 -3.52 -4.35
C ALA A 46 32.35 -2.20 -3.56
N ALA A 47 32.54 -2.23 -2.23
CA ALA A 47 32.50 -1.08 -1.34
C ALA A 47 33.87 -0.85 -0.65
N PRO A 48 34.91 -0.39 -1.37
CA PRO A 48 36.20 -0.07 -0.76
C PRO A 48 36.14 1.11 0.25
N TRP A 49 35.02 1.83 0.25
CA TRP A 49 34.63 2.76 1.32
C TRP A 49 33.74 2.00 2.32
N ALA A 50 33.94 2.18 3.63
CA ALA A 50 33.13 1.48 4.63
C ALA A 50 31.64 1.87 4.54
N PRO A 51 30.73 0.99 4.04
CA PRO A 51 29.31 1.30 3.97
C PRO A 51 28.66 1.15 5.36
N SER A 52 27.47 1.71 5.54
CA SER A 52 26.61 1.35 6.66
C SER A 52 26.18 -0.12 6.50
N VAL A 53 26.32 -0.93 7.54
CA VAL A 53 25.92 -2.35 7.49
C VAL A 53 24.61 -2.53 8.24
N VAL A 54 23.64 -3.17 7.58
CA VAL A 54 22.36 -3.57 8.16
C VAL A 54 22.31 -5.09 8.20
N ASP A 55 22.33 -5.63 9.42
CA ASP A 55 22.08 -7.04 9.68
C ASP A 55 20.57 -7.30 9.73
N LEU A 56 20.10 -8.19 8.86
CA LEU A 56 18.70 -8.59 8.75
C LEU A 56 18.27 -9.54 9.88
N ALA A 57 19.20 -10.05 10.69
CA ALA A 57 18.92 -10.93 11.83
C ALA A 57 18.01 -12.13 11.48
N GLY A 58 18.23 -12.72 10.31
CA GLY A 58 17.46 -13.84 9.76
C GLY A 58 16.18 -13.45 9.00
N ALA A 59 15.84 -12.16 8.91
CA ALA A 59 14.72 -11.68 8.10
C ALA A 59 15.00 -11.82 6.60
N THR A 60 13.95 -12.07 5.81
CA THR A 60 14.06 -12.27 4.36
C THR A 60 14.03 -10.94 3.60
N LEU A 61 15.00 -10.73 2.71
CA LEU A 61 15.01 -9.64 1.74
C LEU A 61 14.39 -10.09 0.41
N LEU A 62 13.47 -9.29 -0.11
CA LEU A 62 12.78 -9.49 -1.39
C LEU A 62 12.82 -8.19 -2.20
N PRO A 63 12.67 -8.23 -3.53
CA PRO A 63 12.41 -7.03 -4.31
C PRO A 63 11.08 -6.41 -3.84
N GLY A 64 10.99 -5.08 -3.89
CA GLY A 64 9.74 -4.38 -3.62
C GLY A 64 8.64 -4.85 -4.57
N PHE A 65 7.40 -4.91 -4.09
CA PHE A 65 6.27 -5.28 -4.94
C PHE A 65 6.09 -4.25 -6.07
N VAL A 66 5.85 -4.75 -7.28
CA VAL A 66 5.53 -3.94 -8.45
C VAL A 66 4.07 -4.18 -8.82
N ASP A 67 3.22 -3.19 -8.56
CA ASP A 67 1.83 -3.19 -9.01
C ASP A 67 1.77 -2.66 -10.44
N ALA A 68 1.53 -3.55 -11.40
CA ALA A 68 1.55 -3.23 -12.83
C ALA A 68 0.30 -2.48 -13.31
N HIS A 69 -0.80 -2.52 -12.55
CA HIS A 69 -2.04 -1.84 -12.91
C HIS A 69 -2.83 -1.48 -11.66
N THR A 70 -2.85 -0.19 -11.35
CA THR A 70 -3.59 0.34 -10.21
C THR A 70 -4.20 1.70 -10.53
N HIS A 71 -5.17 2.12 -9.71
CA HIS A 71 -5.87 3.39 -9.84
C HIS A 71 -5.60 4.25 -8.59
N PRO A 72 -4.38 4.79 -8.41
CA PRO A 72 -3.98 5.46 -7.17
C PRO A 72 -4.79 6.73 -6.90
N LEU A 73 -5.18 7.45 -7.96
CA LEU A 73 -6.09 8.60 -7.85
C LEU A 73 -7.47 8.17 -7.33
N MET A 74 -8.03 7.08 -7.86
CA MET A 74 -9.33 6.57 -7.42
C MET A 74 -9.26 6.08 -5.97
N LEU A 75 -8.15 5.43 -5.58
CA LEU A 75 -7.92 5.03 -4.19
C LEU A 75 -7.91 6.24 -3.25
N GLY A 76 -7.17 7.30 -3.60
CA GLY A 76 -7.15 8.54 -2.84
C GLY A 76 -8.52 9.22 -2.80
N GLN A 77 -9.27 9.18 -3.89
CA GLN A 77 -10.63 9.70 -3.96
C GLN A 77 -11.59 8.92 -3.05
N CYS A 78 -11.61 7.59 -3.09
CA CYS A 78 -12.43 6.78 -2.19
C CYS A 78 -12.07 7.04 -0.72
N ALA A 79 -10.78 7.15 -0.39
CA ALA A 79 -10.34 7.50 0.97
C ALA A 79 -10.81 8.89 1.44
N SER A 80 -11.19 9.77 0.51
CA SER A 80 -11.76 11.10 0.80
C SER A 80 -13.28 11.13 0.86
N TRP A 81 -13.97 10.01 0.59
CA TRP A 81 -15.43 9.90 0.56
C TRP A 81 -15.94 9.14 1.79
N ALA A 82 -17.24 9.22 2.05
CA ALA A 82 -17.88 8.40 3.08
C ALA A 82 -17.80 6.91 2.73
N ASP A 83 -17.24 6.10 3.62
CA ASP A 83 -17.27 4.63 3.52
C ASP A 83 -18.62 4.10 4.00
N LEU A 84 -19.42 3.56 3.07
CA LEU A 84 -20.77 3.04 3.33
C LEU A 84 -20.80 1.51 3.44
N THR A 85 -19.64 0.83 3.40
CA THR A 85 -19.55 -0.65 3.40
C THR A 85 -20.13 -1.28 4.67
N GLY A 86 -20.18 -0.53 5.77
CA GLY A 86 -20.77 -0.95 7.04
C GLY A 86 -22.28 -0.77 7.14
N ALA A 87 -22.92 -0.02 6.23
CA ALA A 87 -24.33 0.35 6.35
C ALA A 87 -25.25 -0.88 6.20
N ALA A 88 -26.20 -1.01 7.12
CA ALA A 88 -27.21 -2.06 7.17
C ALA A 88 -28.65 -1.51 7.02
N SER A 89 -28.80 -0.22 6.70
CA SER A 89 -30.08 0.40 6.37
C SER A 89 -29.87 1.71 5.61
N ILE A 90 -30.91 2.20 4.94
CA ILE A 90 -30.89 3.54 4.33
C ILE A 90 -30.60 4.63 5.38
N ASP A 91 -31.14 4.49 6.58
CA ASP A 91 -30.91 5.44 7.67
C ASP A 91 -29.44 5.50 8.08
N GLU A 92 -28.74 4.35 8.07
CA GLU A 92 -27.30 4.31 8.31
C GLU A 92 -26.50 4.90 7.14
N VAL A 93 -26.93 4.71 5.89
CA VAL A 93 -26.33 5.40 4.73
C VAL A 93 -26.41 6.92 4.92
N VAL A 94 -27.60 7.45 5.23
CA VAL A 94 -27.82 8.88 5.46
C VAL A 94 -26.96 9.39 6.63
N LYS A 95 -26.90 8.62 7.72
CA LYS A 95 -26.09 8.95 8.90
C LYS A 95 -24.61 9.08 8.53
N LEU A 96 -24.04 8.08 7.83
CA LEU A 96 -22.61 8.09 7.46
C LEU A 96 -22.29 9.24 6.50
N LEU A 97 -23.19 9.57 5.58
CA LEU A 97 -23.03 10.73 4.70
C LEU A 97 -23.02 12.06 5.46
N ARG A 98 -23.90 12.23 6.46
CA ARG A 98 -23.93 13.41 7.35
C ARG A 98 -22.68 13.53 8.23
N GLU A 99 -22.23 12.41 8.79
CA GLU A 99 -20.99 12.38 9.58
C GLU A 99 -19.80 12.81 8.73
N HIS A 100 -19.77 12.38 7.46
CA HIS A 100 -18.74 12.79 6.53
C HIS A 100 -18.86 14.27 6.12
N GLU A 101 -20.06 14.77 5.83
CA GLU A 101 -20.32 16.20 5.55
C GLU A 101 -19.72 17.10 6.64
N GLY A 102 -19.90 16.74 7.91
CA GLY A 102 -19.34 17.49 9.04
C GLY A 102 -17.81 17.59 9.08
N THR A 103 -17.10 16.83 8.23
CA THR A 103 -15.64 16.89 8.08
C THR A 103 -15.17 17.68 6.86
N LEU A 104 -16.10 18.10 6.00
CA LEU A 104 -15.80 18.85 4.77
C LEU A 104 -15.82 20.35 5.03
N ASP A 105 -14.94 21.09 4.33
CA ASP A 105 -15.01 22.55 4.22
C ASP A 105 -15.84 22.94 2.98
N GLY A 106 -17.06 22.39 2.90
CA GLY A 106 -17.97 22.51 1.77
C GLY A 106 -17.67 21.57 0.59
N GLY A 107 -18.47 21.70 -0.48
CA GLY A 107 -18.37 20.86 -1.68
C GLY A 107 -19.33 19.67 -1.69
N PRO A 108 -19.25 18.80 -2.73
CA PRO A 108 -20.17 17.67 -2.87
C PRO A 108 -19.86 16.57 -1.86
N ILE A 109 -20.90 16.10 -1.17
CA ILE A 109 -20.84 14.90 -0.34
C ILE A 109 -20.81 13.69 -1.27
N ARG A 110 -19.85 12.80 -1.07
CA ARG A 110 -19.68 11.57 -1.85
C ARG A 110 -19.53 10.39 -0.91
N GLY A 111 -20.03 9.25 -1.33
CA GLY A 111 -19.88 7.98 -0.62
C GLY A 111 -19.69 6.82 -1.57
N PHE A 112 -19.14 5.72 -1.08
CA PHE A 112 -18.92 4.50 -1.85
C PHE A 112 -19.22 3.25 -1.04
N GLY A 113 -19.42 2.13 -1.73
CA GLY A 113 -19.40 0.81 -1.10
C GLY A 113 -20.69 0.37 -0.40
N TYR A 114 -21.80 1.11 -0.53
CA TYR A 114 -23.08 0.60 -0.03
C TYR A 114 -23.45 -0.71 -0.74
N ASP A 115 -24.07 -1.63 -0.02
CA ASP A 115 -24.56 -2.89 -0.56
C ASP A 115 -26.05 -3.04 -0.25
N HIS A 116 -26.87 -2.99 -1.30
CA HIS A 116 -28.33 -3.14 -1.21
C HIS A 116 -28.79 -4.41 -0.49
N HIS A 117 -28.05 -5.53 -0.59
CA HIS A 117 -28.38 -6.77 0.13
C HIS A 117 -28.31 -6.61 1.65
N ARG A 118 -27.63 -5.56 2.15
CA ARG A 118 -27.50 -5.28 3.57
C ARG A 118 -28.54 -4.30 4.08
N LEU A 119 -29.27 -3.60 3.21
CA LEU A 119 -30.14 -2.47 3.59
C LEU A 119 -31.53 -2.88 4.09
N GLY A 120 -31.78 -4.17 4.26
CA GLY A 120 -32.95 -4.73 4.95
C GLY A 120 -33.73 -5.74 4.12
N ASN A 121 -34.08 -5.41 2.87
CA ASN A 121 -34.70 -6.34 1.92
C ASN A 121 -34.01 -6.22 0.54
N ASP A 122 -34.08 -7.30 -0.26
CA ASP A 122 -33.26 -7.48 -1.46
C ASP A 122 -33.48 -6.46 -2.59
N ASP A 123 -34.56 -5.67 -2.54
CA ASP A 123 -34.93 -4.70 -3.59
C ASP A 123 -34.80 -3.23 -3.13
N GLN A 124 -34.35 -2.97 -1.90
CA GLN A 124 -34.29 -1.61 -1.35
C GLN A 124 -32.99 -0.89 -1.71
N HIS A 125 -33.14 0.23 -2.42
CA HIS A 125 -32.05 1.15 -2.75
C HIS A 125 -32.34 2.54 -2.17
N PRO A 126 -31.31 3.32 -1.80
CA PRO A 126 -31.48 4.73 -1.48
C PRO A 126 -32.11 5.48 -2.66
N THR A 127 -33.11 6.31 -2.36
CA THR A 127 -33.75 7.19 -3.34
C THR A 127 -33.17 8.59 -3.28
N ALA A 128 -33.55 9.46 -4.23
CA ALA A 128 -33.20 10.89 -4.16
C ALA A 128 -33.75 11.52 -2.86
N ASP A 129 -35.00 11.23 -2.50
CA ASP A 129 -35.63 11.71 -1.27
C ASP A 129 -34.89 11.25 -0.01
N ASP A 130 -34.29 10.06 -0.03
CA ASP A 130 -33.45 9.60 1.08
C ASP A 130 -32.16 10.42 1.20
N LEU A 131 -31.54 10.75 0.07
CA LEU A 131 -30.29 11.53 0.02
C LEU A 131 -30.52 13.02 0.31
N ASP A 132 -31.70 13.56 -0.02
CA ASP A 132 -32.12 14.92 0.36
C ASP A 132 -32.21 15.09 1.89
N ARG A 133 -32.29 13.98 2.64
CA ARG A 133 -32.21 14.04 4.11
C ARG A 133 -30.80 14.34 4.58
N VAL A 134 -29.74 14.21 3.78
CA VAL A 134 -28.37 14.43 4.26
C VAL A 134 -28.17 15.90 4.66
N SER A 135 -28.47 16.85 3.76
CA SER A 135 -28.24 18.29 3.94
C SER A 135 -29.38 19.14 3.39
#